data_AF-A0A3D4I4F9-F1
#
_entry.id   AF-A0A3D4I4F9-F1
#
_cell.length_a   1.000
_cell.length_b   1.000
_cell.length_c   1.000
_cell.angle_alpha   90.00
_cell.angle_beta   90.00
_cell.angle_gamma   90.00
#
_symmetry.space_group_name_H-M   'P 1'
#
loop_
_entity.id
_entity.type
_entity.pdbx_description
1 polymer ?
#
loop_
_entity_poly.entity_id
_entity_poly.type
_entity_poly.pdbx_seq_one_letter_code
_entity_poly.pdbx_strand_id
1 'polypeptide(L)'
;MSLYTGNGDTGFTSTATRKMIPKSSPIFASLGTLEELNSVLGIAKTKAPRGIGEIIGSIQKDVASFSQELAGGPKFASRDKVAEMEKSIDMITKSIPESAGAIPGVSTAGALLDVARAVARRAERELVHSKDIGGISRDALMWSNRVSDFIYAVARLLDAKGRAQAAGP
;
A
#
# COMPACT_ATOMS: atom_id res chain seq x y z
N MET A 1 -21.73 17.87 -9.47
CA MET A 1 -20.70 18.04 -8.42
C MET A 1 -19.49 18.65 -9.10
N SER A 2 -18.99 19.81 -8.66
CA SER A 2 -17.77 20.37 -9.25
C SER A 2 -16.57 19.50 -8.84
N LEU A 3 -15.69 19.20 -9.79
CA LEU A 3 -14.44 18.46 -9.52
C LEU A 3 -13.35 19.36 -8.91
N TYR A 4 -13.54 20.68 -8.89
CA TYR A 4 -12.60 21.65 -8.33
C TYR A 4 -13.33 22.73 -7.51
N THR A 5 -12.64 23.27 -6.49
CA THR A 5 -13.18 24.30 -5.59
C THR A 5 -12.34 25.57 -5.53
N GLY A 6 -11.08 25.55 -5.99
CA GLY A 6 -10.12 26.66 -5.87
C GLY A 6 -9.58 26.89 -4.45
N ASN A 7 -10.15 26.24 -3.42
CA ASN A 7 -9.74 26.42 -2.01
C ASN A 7 -8.26 26.09 -1.75
N GLY A 8 -7.65 25.28 -2.63
CA GLY A 8 -6.26 24.87 -2.52
C GLY A 8 -5.24 25.83 -3.16
N ASP A 9 -5.67 26.88 -3.83
CA ASP A 9 -4.82 27.72 -4.68
C ASP A 9 -3.85 28.58 -3.88
N THR A 10 -4.15 28.82 -2.60
CA THR A 10 -3.26 29.52 -1.66
C THR A 10 -2.15 28.64 -1.09
N GLY A 11 -2.09 27.35 -1.49
CA GLY A 11 -1.11 26.38 -0.98
C GLY A 11 -1.52 25.70 0.33
N PHE A 12 -2.73 25.93 0.81
CA PHE A 12 -3.30 25.27 2.00
C PHE A 12 -4.38 24.27 1.62
N THR A 13 -4.65 23.29 2.47
CA THR A 13 -5.79 22.38 2.30
C THR A 13 -6.25 21.86 3.66
N SER A 14 -7.47 21.32 3.73
CA SER A 14 -8.05 20.79 4.96
C SER A 14 -7.92 19.28 5.06
N THR A 15 -7.70 18.79 6.28
CA THR A 15 -7.86 17.39 6.66
C THR A 15 -9.33 17.09 7.00
N ALA A 16 -9.67 15.83 7.28
CA ALA A 16 -11.01 15.45 7.73
C ALA A 16 -11.43 16.17 9.03
N THR A 17 -10.45 16.58 9.85
CA THR A 17 -10.66 17.41 11.04
C THR A 17 -10.92 18.90 10.76
N ARG A 18 -11.05 19.30 9.48
CA ARG A 18 -11.27 20.69 9.02
C ARG A 18 -10.20 21.70 9.42
N LYS A 19 -9.03 21.24 9.83
CA LYS A 19 -7.88 22.11 10.07
C LYS A 19 -7.20 22.43 8.74
N MET A 20 -7.10 23.72 8.41
CA MET A 20 -6.31 24.19 7.27
C MET A 20 -4.82 24.10 7.62
N ILE A 21 -4.07 23.33 6.83
CA ILE A 21 -2.62 23.18 6.96
C ILE A 21 -1.95 23.34 5.59
N PRO A 22 -0.66 23.77 5.54
CA PRO A 22 0.07 23.89 4.29
C PRO A 22 0.13 22.55 3.55
N LYS A 23 -0.01 22.55 2.23
CA LYS A 23 0.13 21.35 1.38
C LYS A 23 1.53 20.71 1.49
N SER A 24 2.53 21.46 1.92
CA SER A 24 3.89 20.99 2.20
C SER A 24 4.04 20.26 3.55
N SER A 25 2.97 20.16 4.35
CA SER A 25 3.01 19.40 5.60
C SER A 25 3.37 17.93 5.34
N PRO A 26 4.26 17.32 6.14
CA PRO A 26 4.67 15.92 5.99
C PRO A 26 3.51 14.91 5.85
N ILE A 27 2.38 15.19 6.51
CA ILE A 27 1.19 14.33 6.41
C ILE A 27 0.65 14.22 4.98
N PHE A 28 0.72 15.29 4.18
CA PHE A 28 0.25 15.26 2.79
C PHE A 28 1.24 14.55 1.86
N ALA A 29 2.54 14.57 2.16
CA ALA A 29 3.52 13.72 1.47
C ALA A 29 3.20 12.24 1.71
N SER A 30 2.85 11.87 2.94
CA SER A 30 2.39 10.52 3.29
C SER A 30 1.11 10.14 2.54
N LEU A 31 0.07 10.99 2.60
CA LEU A 31 -1.21 10.76 1.93
C LEU A 31 -1.05 10.65 0.40
N GLY A 32 -0.28 11.53 -0.22
CA GLY A 32 -0.01 11.49 -1.65
C GLY A 32 0.78 10.24 -2.06
N THR A 33 1.74 9.80 -1.24
CA THR A 33 2.47 8.56 -1.53
C THR A 33 1.58 7.32 -1.38
N LEU A 34 0.62 7.32 -0.45
CA LEU A 34 -0.39 6.25 -0.34
C LEU A 34 -1.36 6.25 -1.53
N GLU A 35 -1.70 7.43 -2.07
CA GLU A 35 -2.49 7.54 -3.30
C GLU A 35 -1.74 6.99 -4.52
N GLU A 36 -0.44 7.30 -4.63
CA GLU A 36 0.44 6.72 -5.64
C GLU A 36 0.54 5.19 -5.49
N LEU A 37 0.73 4.70 -4.26
CA LEU A 37 0.73 3.26 -3.96
C LEU A 37 -0.57 2.62 -4.45
N ASN A 38 -1.72 3.20 -4.11
CA ASN A 38 -3.02 2.67 -4.47
C ASN A 38 -3.24 2.66 -5.98
N SER A 39 -2.68 3.65 -6.69
CA SER A 39 -2.70 3.75 -8.15
C SER A 39 -1.87 2.63 -8.80
N VAL A 40 -0.64 2.39 -8.32
CA VAL A 40 0.21 1.30 -8.81
C VAL A 40 -0.43 -0.07 -8.54
N LEU A 41 -0.99 -0.27 -7.34
CA LEU A 41 -1.77 -1.47 -7.02
C LEU A 41 -2.97 -1.65 -7.98
N GLY A 42 -3.63 -0.57 -8.35
CA GLY A 42 -4.71 -0.58 -9.34
C GLY A 42 -4.25 -1.10 -10.70
N ILE A 43 -3.09 -0.64 -11.19
CA ILE A 43 -2.53 -1.14 -12.45
C ILE A 43 -2.16 -2.62 -12.30
N ALA A 44 -1.46 -3.00 -11.23
CA ALA A 44 -1.08 -4.40 -10.98
C ALA A 44 -2.29 -5.33 -10.95
N LYS A 45 -3.38 -4.92 -10.30
CA LYS A 45 -4.65 -5.64 -10.23
C LYS A 45 -5.23 -5.94 -11.61
N THR A 46 -5.21 -4.97 -12.54
CA THR A 46 -5.74 -5.18 -13.91
C THR A 46 -4.94 -6.20 -14.73
N LYS A 47 -3.68 -6.47 -14.34
CA LYS A 47 -2.78 -7.41 -15.00
C LYS A 47 -2.70 -8.76 -14.30
N ALA A 48 -3.28 -8.88 -13.10
CA ALA A 48 -3.23 -10.09 -12.30
C ALA A 48 -4.39 -11.05 -12.63
N PRO A 49 -4.19 -12.38 -12.49
CA PRO A 49 -5.30 -13.34 -12.53
C PRO A 49 -6.34 -13.02 -11.46
N ARG A 50 -7.62 -13.33 -11.72
CA ARG A 50 -8.77 -12.94 -10.87
C ARG A 50 -8.53 -13.12 -9.37
N GLY A 51 -8.13 -14.31 -8.94
CA GLY A 51 -7.91 -14.59 -7.51
C GLY A 51 -6.81 -13.74 -6.87
N ILE A 52 -5.75 -13.39 -7.62
CA ILE A 52 -4.72 -12.47 -7.14
C ILE A 52 -5.21 -11.02 -7.20
N GLY A 53 -5.95 -10.65 -8.25
CA GLY A 53 -6.58 -9.33 -8.37
C GLY A 53 -7.55 -9.02 -7.22
N GLU A 54 -8.23 -10.03 -6.69
CA GLU A 54 -9.06 -9.92 -5.49
C GLU A 54 -8.23 -9.63 -4.23
N ILE A 55 -7.08 -10.29 -4.05
CA ILE A 55 -6.12 -10.01 -2.96
C ILE A 55 -5.59 -8.58 -3.07
N ILE A 56 -5.10 -8.18 -4.25
CA ILE A 56 -4.61 -6.81 -4.49
C ILE A 56 -5.73 -5.80 -4.21
N GLY A 57 -6.96 -6.10 -4.64
CA GLY A 57 -8.13 -5.26 -4.36
C GLY A 57 -8.45 -5.13 -2.88
N SER A 58 -8.17 -6.14 -2.06
CA SER A 58 -8.27 -6.04 -0.60
C SER A 58 -7.23 -5.07 -0.04
N ILE A 59 -5.97 -5.18 -0.50
CA ILE A 59 -4.89 -4.26 -0.09
C ILE A 59 -5.26 -2.82 -0.46
N GLN A 60 -5.82 -2.57 -1.65
CA GLN A 60 -6.28 -1.23 -2.06
C GLN A 60 -7.32 -0.63 -1.11
N LYS A 61 -8.28 -1.45 -0.65
CA LYS A 61 -9.31 -1.02 0.31
C LYS A 61 -8.68 -0.67 1.65
N ASP A 62 -7.77 -1.50 2.14
CA ASP A 62 -7.09 -1.27 3.40
C ASP A 62 -6.19 -0.02 3.34
N VAL A 63 -5.46 0.21 2.24
CA VAL A 63 -4.69 1.43 2.00
C VAL A 63 -5.61 2.66 2.00
N ALA A 64 -6.79 2.58 1.38
CA ALA A 64 -7.76 3.68 1.40
C ALA A 64 -8.28 3.97 2.81
N SER A 65 -8.61 2.94 3.60
CA SER A 65 -9.02 3.10 5.01
C SER A 65 -7.89 3.65 5.87
N PHE A 66 -6.65 3.22 5.64
CA PHE A 66 -5.49 3.77 6.33
C PHE A 66 -5.25 5.25 5.99
N SER A 67 -5.38 5.64 4.71
CA SER A 67 -5.31 7.05 4.31
C SER A 67 -6.39 7.90 4.97
N GLN A 68 -7.60 7.35 5.19
CA GLN A 68 -8.65 8.03 5.93
C GLN A 68 -8.27 8.26 7.40
N GLU A 69 -7.68 7.27 8.07
CA GLU A 69 -7.15 7.46 9.44
C GLU A 69 -6.11 8.58 9.47
N LEU A 70 -5.13 8.57 8.56
CA LEU A 70 -4.09 9.59 8.50
C LEU A 70 -4.63 10.99 8.20
N ALA A 71 -5.73 11.08 7.45
CA ALA A 71 -6.44 12.33 7.21
C ALA A 71 -7.29 12.79 8.41
N GLY A 72 -7.29 12.06 9.53
CA GLY A 72 -8.06 12.37 10.75
C GLY A 72 -9.47 11.79 10.77
N GLY A 73 -9.72 10.76 9.96
CA GLY A 73 -10.95 9.97 9.95
C GLY A 73 -10.93 8.85 11.01
N PRO A 74 -11.81 7.84 10.87
CA PRO A 74 -11.88 6.71 11.80
C PRO A 74 -10.56 5.95 11.88
N LYS A 75 -10.21 5.47 13.08
CA LYS A 75 -9.04 4.64 13.29
C LYS A 75 -9.21 3.30 12.57
N PHE A 76 -8.18 2.91 11.80
CA PHE A 76 -8.13 1.67 11.03
C PHE A 76 -7.00 0.75 11.51
N ALA A 77 -5.78 1.27 11.59
CA ALA A 77 -4.60 0.54 12.01
C ALA A 77 -4.72 0.11 13.48
N SER A 78 -4.61 -1.19 13.69
CA SER A 78 -4.68 -1.83 15.00
C SER A 78 -3.75 -3.03 15.04
N ARG A 79 -3.51 -3.56 16.25
CA ARG A 79 -2.78 -4.82 16.41
C ARG A 79 -3.46 -5.99 15.72
N ASP A 80 -4.79 -6.03 15.75
CA ASP A 80 -5.55 -7.09 15.09
C ASP A 80 -5.39 -7.01 13.56
N LYS A 81 -5.42 -5.81 12.99
CA LYS A 81 -5.18 -5.61 11.55
C LYS A 81 -3.78 -6.01 11.12
N VAL A 82 -2.78 -5.74 11.95
CA VAL A 82 -1.40 -6.20 11.73
C VAL A 82 -1.35 -7.73 11.77
N ALA A 83 -1.95 -8.37 12.78
CA ALA A 83 -1.97 -9.82 12.93
C ALA A 83 -2.73 -10.52 11.78
N GLU A 84 -3.85 -9.96 11.32
CA GLU A 84 -4.59 -10.43 10.14
C GLU A 84 -3.71 -10.43 8.88
N MET A 85 -2.92 -9.37 8.71
CA MET A 85 -1.99 -9.24 7.59
C MET A 85 -0.83 -10.23 7.68
N GLU A 86 -0.20 -10.35 8.85
CA GLU A 86 0.87 -11.33 9.12
C GLU A 86 0.39 -12.76 8.83
N LYS A 87 -0.82 -13.12 9.28
CA LYS A 87 -1.42 -14.41 8.96
C LYS A 87 -1.60 -14.63 7.45
N SER A 88 -1.98 -13.58 6.72
CA SER A 88 -2.13 -13.63 5.26
C SER A 88 -0.78 -13.79 4.55
N ILE A 89 0.24 -13.08 5.03
CA ILE A 89 1.64 -13.21 4.56
C ILE A 89 2.11 -14.64 4.75
N ASP A 90 1.92 -15.22 5.93
CA ASP A 90 2.35 -16.58 6.25
C ASP A 90 1.68 -17.62 5.36
N MET A 91 0.37 -17.49 5.10
CA MET A 91 -0.35 -18.37 4.19
C MET A 91 0.19 -18.30 2.76
N ILE A 92 0.46 -17.10 2.26
CA ILE A 92 1.00 -16.91 0.92
C ILE A 92 2.42 -17.48 0.84
N THR A 93 3.25 -17.20 1.84
CA THR A 93 4.65 -17.63 1.90
C THR A 93 4.77 -19.14 1.86
N LYS A 94 3.90 -19.87 2.56
CA LYS A 94 3.84 -21.34 2.50
C LYS A 94 3.56 -21.91 1.10
N SER A 95 2.96 -21.11 0.22
CA SER A 95 2.61 -21.51 -1.15
C SER A 95 3.70 -21.14 -2.17
N ILE A 96 4.78 -20.49 -1.73
CA ILE A 96 5.87 -20.03 -2.59
C ILE A 96 7.03 -21.04 -2.49
N PRO A 97 7.48 -21.63 -3.61
CA PRO A 97 8.66 -22.47 -3.61
C PRO A 97 9.92 -21.65 -3.33
N GLU A 98 10.93 -22.25 -2.68
CA GLU A 98 12.20 -21.58 -2.36
C GLU A 98 12.93 -21.02 -3.59
N SER A 99 12.65 -21.56 -4.78
CA SER A 99 13.17 -21.09 -6.07
C SER A 99 12.58 -19.76 -6.54
N ALA A 100 11.67 -19.14 -5.77
CA ALA A 100 11.11 -17.83 -6.08
C ALA A 100 12.17 -16.73 -5.92
N GLY A 101 12.95 -16.51 -6.98
CA GLY A 101 14.00 -15.49 -7.00
C GLY A 101 13.48 -14.08 -6.70
N ALA A 102 14.31 -13.27 -6.03
CA ALA A 102 13.99 -11.92 -5.57
C ALA A 102 13.99 -10.84 -6.65
N ILE A 103 14.48 -11.16 -7.86
CA ILE A 103 14.60 -10.22 -8.97
C ILE A 103 13.21 -9.97 -9.58
N PRO A 104 12.74 -8.70 -9.63
CA PRO A 104 11.48 -8.34 -10.29
C PRO A 104 11.48 -8.70 -11.78
N GLY A 105 10.29 -8.89 -12.37
CA GLY A 105 10.14 -8.93 -13.83
C GLY A 105 9.77 -10.27 -14.45
N VAL A 106 9.46 -11.30 -13.64
CA VAL A 106 8.94 -12.58 -14.17
C VAL A 106 7.54 -12.42 -14.78
N SER A 107 6.71 -11.56 -14.18
CA SER A 107 5.38 -11.23 -14.69
C SER A 107 5.17 -9.71 -14.65
N THR A 108 4.35 -9.17 -15.57
CA THR A 108 4.03 -7.73 -15.56
C THR A 108 3.36 -7.32 -14.24
N ALA A 109 2.43 -8.12 -13.74
CA ALA A 109 1.76 -7.86 -12.46
C ALA A 109 2.75 -7.94 -11.28
N GLY A 110 3.63 -8.94 -11.24
CA GLY A 110 4.67 -9.07 -10.21
C GLY A 110 5.64 -7.89 -10.22
N ALA A 111 6.11 -7.47 -11.40
CA ALA A 111 6.98 -6.29 -11.54
C ALA A 111 6.30 -5.00 -11.03
N LEU A 112 5.01 -4.82 -11.34
CA LEU A 112 4.24 -3.68 -10.83
C LEU A 112 4.05 -3.75 -9.31
N LEU A 113 3.90 -4.94 -8.72
CA LEU A 113 3.87 -5.10 -7.28
C LEU A 113 5.23 -4.83 -6.62
N ASP A 114 6.35 -5.14 -7.27
CA ASP A 114 7.66 -4.72 -6.78
C ASP A 114 7.83 -3.19 -6.79
N VAL A 115 7.28 -2.50 -7.79
CA VAL A 115 7.16 -1.04 -7.79
C VAL A 115 6.27 -0.58 -6.64
N ALA A 116 5.09 -1.18 -6.48
CA ALA A 116 4.18 -0.86 -5.36
C ALA A 116 4.86 -1.05 -4.00
N ARG A 117 5.69 -2.10 -3.83
CA ARG A 117 6.47 -2.32 -2.61
C ARG A 117 7.46 -1.19 -2.36
N ALA A 118 8.15 -0.70 -3.39
CA ALA A 118 9.05 0.44 -3.26
C ALA A 118 8.29 1.73 -2.86
N VAL A 119 7.10 1.95 -3.43
CA VAL A 119 6.23 3.08 -3.06
C VAL A 119 5.69 2.92 -1.63
N ALA A 120 5.30 1.72 -1.20
CA ALA A 120 4.86 1.46 0.17
C ALA A 120 5.97 1.76 1.19
N ARG A 121 7.22 1.36 0.90
CA ARG A 121 8.38 1.73 1.71
C ARG A 121 8.67 3.23 1.68
N ARG A 122 8.34 3.94 0.60
CA ARG A 122 8.42 5.41 0.56
C ARG A 122 7.34 6.02 1.46
N ALA A 123 6.10 5.55 1.38
CA ALA A 123 5.02 6.00 2.26
C ALA A 123 5.36 5.77 3.74
N GLU A 124 5.99 4.64 4.08
CA GLU A 124 6.50 4.37 5.42
C GLU A 124 7.53 5.43 5.88
N ARG A 125 8.48 5.81 5.03
CA ARG A 125 9.47 6.85 5.36
C ARG A 125 8.81 8.22 5.57
N GLU A 126 7.85 8.59 4.71
CA GLU A 126 7.08 9.83 4.87
C GLU A 126 6.25 9.81 6.17
N LEU A 127 5.70 8.65 6.53
CA LEU A 127 4.94 8.47 7.75
C LEU A 127 5.83 8.57 9.00
N VAL A 128 7.04 8.01 8.95
CA VAL A 128 8.04 8.18 10.01
C VAL A 128 8.44 9.65 10.14
N HIS A 129 8.65 10.35 9.04
CA HIS A 129 8.93 11.80 9.07
C HIS A 129 7.76 12.59 9.66
N SER A 130 6.53 12.17 9.37
CA SER A 130 5.30 12.75 9.93
C SER A 130 5.08 12.41 11.41
N LYS A 131 5.79 11.44 11.98
CA LYS A 131 5.68 11.09 13.40
C LYS A 131 6.15 12.25 14.29
N ASP A 132 7.17 12.98 13.85
CA ASP A 132 7.81 14.05 14.61
C ASP A 132 6.88 15.28 14.78
N ILE A 133 5.89 15.44 13.89
CA ILE A 133 4.86 16.49 13.99
C ILE A 133 3.63 16.05 14.82
N GLY A 134 3.61 14.82 15.32
CA GLY A 134 2.55 14.26 16.17
C GLY A 134 1.38 13.63 15.40
N GLY A 135 0.61 12.78 16.09
CA GLY A 135 -0.64 12.20 15.56
C GLY A 135 -0.51 10.84 14.87
N ILE A 136 0.71 10.30 14.71
CA ILE A 136 0.92 8.96 14.15
C ILE A 136 1.06 7.91 15.26
N SER A 137 0.17 6.92 15.27
CA SER A 137 0.19 5.85 16.26
C SER A 137 1.27 4.80 15.98
N ARG A 138 1.68 4.06 17.02
CA ARG A 138 2.59 2.91 16.83
C ARG A 138 1.98 1.85 15.92
N ASP A 139 0.67 1.62 16.02
CA ASP A 139 -0.04 0.65 15.21
C ASP A 139 -0.04 1.05 13.72
N ALA A 140 -0.16 2.35 13.42
CA ALA A 140 -0.05 2.89 12.07
C ALA A 140 1.32 2.61 11.43
N LEU A 141 2.40 2.83 12.17
CA LEU A 141 3.77 2.52 11.70
C LEU A 141 3.95 1.01 11.45
N MET A 142 3.46 0.18 12.36
CA MET A 142 3.52 -1.28 12.21
C MET A 142 2.73 -1.75 10.99
N TRP A 143 1.52 -1.23 10.82
CA TRP A 143 0.66 -1.57 9.69
C TRP A 143 1.32 -1.16 8.36
N SER A 144 1.79 0.09 8.25
CA SER A 144 2.48 0.59 7.05
C SER A 144 3.71 -0.24 6.67
N ASN A 145 4.49 -0.70 7.65
CA ASN A 145 5.65 -1.56 7.39
C ASN A 145 5.23 -2.92 6.80
N ARG A 146 4.19 -3.54 7.38
CA ARG A 146 3.71 -4.89 6.99
C ARG A 146 3.04 -4.89 5.62
N VAL A 147 2.45 -3.78 5.20
CA VAL A 147 1.92 -3.64 3.84
C VAL A 147 3.00 -3.92 2.80
N SER A 148 4.23 -3.44 3.02
CA SER A 148 5.32 -3.67 2.08
C SER A 148 5.71 -5.16 1.98
N ASP A 149 5.67 -5.88 3.10
CA ASP A 149 5.92 -7.32 3.14
C ASP A 149 4.78 -8.11 2.49
N PHE A 150 3.54 -7.68 2.70
CA PHE A 150 2.37 -8.31 2.08
C PHE A 150 2.39 -8.17 0.56
N ILE A 151 2.68 -6.96 0.06
CA ILE A 151 2.85 -6.72 -1.38
C ILE A 151 3.96 -7.61 -1.95
N TYR A 152 5.08 -7.75 -1.22
CA TYR A 152 6.18 -8.62 -1.63
C TYR A 152 5.76 -10.09 -1.72
N ALA A 153 5.04 -10.60 -0.72
CA ALA A 153 4.54 -11.96 -0.73
C ALA A 153 3.62 -12.22 -1.93
N VAL A 154 2.71 -11.29 -2.25
CA VAL A 154 1.84 -11.40 -3.43
C VAL A 154 2.65 -11.36 -4.74
N ALA A 155 3.68 -10.51 -4.83
CA ALA A 155 4.57 -10.45 -5.99
C ALA A 155 5.28 -11.79 -6.23
N ARG A 156 5.85 -12.38 -5.17
CA ARG A 156 6.53 -13.68 -5.25
C ARG A 156 5.58 -14.83 -5.57
N LEU A 157 4.34 -14.79 -5.07
CA LEU A 157 3.31 -15.76 -5.46
C LEU A 157 2.98 -15.69 -6.95
N LEU A 158 2.89 -14.48 -7.52
CA LEU A 158 2.67 -14.29 -8.96
C LEU A 158 3.84 -14.83 -9.78
N ASP A 159 5.06 -14.50 -9.37
CA ASP A 159 6.26 -14.93 -10.10
C ASP A 159 6.44 -16.46 -10.03
N ALA A 160 6.13 -17.09 -8.89
CA ALA A 160 6.13 -18.54 -8.77
C ALA A 160 5.15 -19.19 -9.77
N LYS A 161 3.93 -18.65 -9.89
CA LYS A 161 2.93 -19.13 -10.85
C LYS A 161 3.35 -18.87 -12.30
N GLY A 162 3.95 -17.72 -12.59
CA GLY A 162 4.45 -17.38 -13.92
C GLY A 162 5.56 -18.32 -14.38
N ARG A 163 6.52 -18.66 -13.50
CA ARG A 163 7.59 -19.64 -13.81
C ARG A 163 7.03 -21.04 -14.04
N ALA A 164 6.08 -21.50 -13.23
CA ALA A 164 5.45 -22.80 -13.40
C ALA A 164 4.71 -22.92 -14.75
N GLN A 165 4.08 -21.84 -15.22
CA GLN A 165 3.44 -21.80 -16.54
C GLN A 165 4.45 -21.79 -17.69
N ALA A 166 5.59 -21.09 -17.53
CA ALA A 166 6.64 -21.03 -18.53
C ALA A 166 7.45 -22.34 -18.65
N ALA A 167 7.50 -23.14 -17.58
CA ALA A 167 8.23 -24.41 -17.55
C ALA A 167 7.57 -25.54 -18.36
N GLY A 168 6.28 -25.42 -18.72
CA GLY A 168 5.54 -26.47 -19.43
C GLY A 168 5.36 -27.77 -18.62
N PRO A 169 4.46 -28.69 -19.03
CA PRO A 169 4.37 -30.03 -18.45
C PRO A 169 5.61 -30.88 -18.70
#